data_AF-A0A956AP88-F1
#
_entry.id   AF-A0A956AP88-F1
#
_cell.length_a   1.000
_cell.length_b   1.000
_cell.length_c   1.000
_cell.angle_alpha   90.00
_cell.angle_beta   90.00
_cell.angle_gamma   90.00
#
_symmetry.space_group_name_H-M   'P 1'
#
loop_
_entity.id
_entity.type
_entity.pdbx_description
1 polymer ?
#
loop_
_entity_poly.entity_id
_entity_poly.type
_entity_poly.pdbx_seq_one_letter_code
_entity_poly.pdbx_strand_id
1 'polypeptide(L)'
;MQQLPPGAEGIVVAPTLSAANALLRDALAGRDAAFGWHRLTLGQLAAQLGLPQLAAQGRAPASPLAMEALAARVVFELAQAEQLGRFQPVAHRPGLPRALVRTLRELEQAEVSLDSLPADAADLRVVGHALRRACAEYGVATRAELLAAACARVAEGTHPLLRLPVLCLDVPLRSPLEARLLATLLKANEASLALLPTGDTATRKALATEGLPPDQPL
;
A
#
# COMPACT_ATOMS: atom_id res chain seq x y z
N MET A 1 -22.85 9.37 6.88
CA MET A 1 -23.08 9.94 5.52
C MET A 1 -24.36 10.78 5.44
N GLN A 2 -25.54 10.21 5.72
CA GLN A 2 -26.82 10.97 5.70
C GLN A 2 -26.87 12.10 6.73
N GLN A 3 -26.13 11.96 7.84
CA GLN A 3 -26.01 12.97 8.89
C GLN A 3 -25.12 14.18 8.50
N LEU A 4 -24.33 14.08 7.44
CA LEU A 4 -23.53 15.21 6.95
C LEU A 4 -24.40 16.16 6.11
N PRO A 5 -24.14 17.47 6.08
CA PRO A 5 -24.87 18.42 5.21
C PRO A 5 -24.90 18.02 3.73
N PRO A 6 -25.93 18.40 2.93
CA PRO A 6 -26.04 18.03 1.52
C PRO A 6 -24.85 18.44 0.63
N GLY A 7 -24.12 19.50 0.99
CA GLY A 7 -22.90 19.95 0.30
C GLY A 7 -21.59 19.49 0.94
N ALA A 8 -21.64 18.57 1.90
CA ALA A 8 -20.44 18.10 2.59
C ALA A 8 -19.55 17.25 1.69
N GLU A 9 -18.24 17.43 1.83
CA GLU A 9 -17.22 16.64 1.15
C GLU A 9 -16.77 15.48 2.04
N GLY A 10 -16.47 14.32 1.44
CA GLY A 10 -16.08 13.13 2.19
C GLY A 10 -15.39 12.10 1.30
N ILE A 11 -14.70 11.15 1.92
CA ILE A 11 -13.94 10.12 1.21
C ILE A 11 -14.56 8.76 1.52
N VAL A 12 -14.81 7.95 0.49
CA VAL A 12 -15.13 6.53 0.61
C VAL A 12 -13.95 5.72 0.10
N VAL A 13 -13.32 4.96 1.00
CA VAL A 13 -12.28 3.97 0.67
C VAL A 13 -12.93 2.60 0.66
N ALA A 14 -12.84 1.89 -0.47
CA ALA A 14 -13.43 0.56 -0.62
C ALA A 14 -12.47 -0.40 -1.35
N PRO A 15 -12.66 -1.73 -1.28
CA PRO A 15 -11.82 -2.69 -1.99
C PRO A 15 -11.89 -2.51 -3.51
N THR A 16 -13.00 -1.99 -4.01
CA THR A 16 -13.17 -1.63 -5.43
C THR A 16 -13.94 -0.33 -5.59
N LEU A 17 -13.74 0.36 -6.71
CA LEU A 17 -14.55 1.53 -7.06
C LEU A 17 -16.04 1.19 -7.23
N SER A 18 -16.36 -0.02 -7.69
CA SER A 18 -17.76 -0.47 -7.81
C SER A 18 -18.45 -0.54 -6.45
N ALA A 19 -17.76 -1.06 -5.43
CA ALA A 19 -18.27 -1.10 -4.05
C ALA A 19 -18.51 0.31 -3.48
N ALA A 20 -17.54 1.22 -3.63
CA ALA A 20 -17.71 2.61 -3.21
C ALA A 20 -18.90 3.28 -3.93
N ASN A 21 -19.05 3.05 -5.23
CA ASN A 21 -20.15 3.57 -6.02
C ASN A 21 -21.51 3.00 -5.60
N ALA A 22 -21.59 1.70 -5.34
CA ALA A 22 -22.83 1.05 -4.90
C ALA A 22 -23.29 1.62 -3.56
N LEU A 23 -22.37 1.76 -2.59
CA LEU A 23 -22.65 2.38 -1.31
C LEU A 23 -23.14 3.82 -1.46
N LEU A 24 -22.44 4.65 -2.25
CA LEU A 24 -22.81 6.05 -2.43
C LEU A 24 -24.16 6.23 -3.11
N ARG A 25 -24.48 5.40 -4.11
CA ARG A 25 -25.78 5.43 -4.80
C ARG A 25 -26.92 5.17 -3.83
N ASP A 26 -26.76 4.21 -2.93
CA ASP A 26 -27.78 3.84 -1.96
C ASP A 26 -27.85 4.88 -0.82
N ALA A 27 -26.71 5.20 -0.20
CA ALA A 27 -26.65 6.09 0.95
C ALA A 27 -27.05 7.54 0.67
N LEU A 28 -26.91 7.99 -0.59
CA LEU A 28 -27.25 9.36 -1.02
C LEU A 28 -28.50 9.41 -1.89
N ALA A 29 -29.24 8.30 -2.05
CA ALA A 29 -30.50 8.28 -2.76
C ALA A 29 -31.50 9.28 -2.14
N GLY A 30 -32.14 10.10 -2.98
CA GLY A 30 -33.14 11.09 -2.53
C GLY A 30 -32.56 12.32 -1.83
N ARG A 31 -31.24 12.50 -1.80
CA ARG A 31 -30.62 13.73 -1.30
C ARG A 31 -30.60 14.82 -2.37
N ASP A 32 -30.73 16.06 -1.94
CA ASP A 32 -30.65 17.24 -2.82
C ASP A 32 -29.29 17.39 -3.52
N ALA A 33 -28.24 16.82 -2.92
CA ALA A 33 -26.88 16.84 -3.47
C ALA A 33 -26.10 15.56 -3.09
N ALA A 34 -25.28 15.11 -4.04
CA ALA A 34 -24.40 13.94 -3.91
C ALA A 34 -22.98 14.20 -4.46
N PHE A 35 -22.63 15.46 -4.73
CA PHE A 35 -21.27 15.86 -5.14
C PHE A 35 -20.35 15.98 -3.92
N GLY A 36 -19.03 16.06 -4.14
CA GLY A 36 -18.04 16.16 -3.06
C GLY A 36 -17.60 14.81 -2.46
N TRP A 37 -18.10 13.69 -2.96
CA TRP A 37 -17.69 12.36 -2.50
C TRP A 37 -16.55 11.79 -3.34
N HIS A 38 -15.37 11.65 -2.73
CA HIS A 38 -14.21 11.00 -3.32
C HIS A 38 -14.33 9.48 -3.18
N ARG A 39 -14.11 8.77 -4.27
CA ARG A 39 -14.20 7.30 -4.32
C ARG A 39 -12.84 6.75 -4.64
N LEU A 40 -12.24 6.07 -3.68
CA LEU A 40 -10.87 5.60 -3.79
C LEU A 40 -10.78 4.15 -3.34
N THR A 41 -9.83 3.43 -3.92
CA THR A 41 -9.24 2.25 -3.30
C THR A 41 -8.08 2.68 -2.40
N LEU A 42 -7.67 1.83 -1.47
CA LEU A 42 -6.49 2.11 -0.63
C LEU A 42 -5.23 2.36 -1.49
N GLY A 43 -5.09 1.64 -2.61
CA GLY A 43 -3.98 1.85 -3.55
C GLY A 43 -4.02 3.23 -4.21
N GLN A 44 -5.20 3.71 -4.61
CA GLN A 44 -5.35 5.06 -5.19
C GLN A 44 -5.13 6.15 -4.16
N LEU A 45 -5.61 5.96 -2.92
CA LEU A 45 -5.34 6.89 -1.83
C LEU A 45 -3.83 6.97 -1.53
N ALA A 46 -3.15 5.82 -1.43
CA ALA A 46 -1.70 5.78 -1.25
C ALA A 46 -0.97 6.49 -2.39
N ALA A 47 -1.43 6.33 -3.64
CA ALA A 47 -0.87 7.04 -4.78
C ALA A 47 -1.06 8.57 -4.65
N GLN A 48 -2.26 9.04 -4.33
CA GLN A 48 -2.53 10.48 -4.15
C GLN A 48 -1.65 11.12 -3.07
N LEU A 49 -1.41 10.41 -1.96
CA LEU A 49 -0.63 10.91 -0.83
C LEU A 49 0.89 10.78 -1.05
N GLY A 50 1.34 9.65 -1.61
CA GLY A 50 2.76 9.32 -1.69
C GLY A 50 3.46 9.79 -2.97
N LEU A 51 2.75 9.88 -4.11
CA LEU A 51 3.35 10.27 -5.40
C LEU A 51 4.07 11.62 -5.36
N PRO A 52 3.53 12.70 -4.75
CA PRO A 52 4.22 13.98 -4.72
C PRO A 52 5.59 13.91 -4.04
N GLN A 53 5.73 13.10 -2.99
CA GLN A 53 7.00 12.92 -2.28
C GLN A 53 8.00 12.12 -3.11
N LEU A 54 7.56 11.05 -3.78
CA LEU A 54 8.41 10.28 -4.69
C LEU A 54 8.87 11.15 -5.87
N ALA A 55 7.96 11.93 -6.46
CA ALA A 55 8.26 12.82 -7.58
C ALA A 55 9.29 13.90 -7.20
N ALA A 56 9.19 14.47 -5.99
CA ALA A 56 10.18 15.41 -5.48
C ALA A 56 11.59 14.81 -5.33
N GLN A 57 11.69 13.48 -5.23
CA GLN A 57 12.94 12.72 -5.18
C GLN A 57 13.38 12.20 -6.56
N GLY A 58 12.69 12.57 -7.64
CA GLY A 58 12.95 12.05 -8.98
C GLY A 58 12.56 10.58 -9.15
N ARG A 59 11.64 10.06 -8.32
CA ARG A 59 11.23 8.65 -8.32
C ARG A 59 9.77 8.48 -8.74
N ALA A 60 9.48 7.39 -9.44
CA ALA A 60 8.13 7.00 -9.84
C ALA A 60 7.80 5.57 -9.35
N PRO A 61 6.55 5.26 -8.97
CA PRO A 61 6.18 3.90 -8.60
C PRO A 61 6.41 2.93 -9.77
N ALA A 62 7.06 1.81 -9.47
CA ALA A 62 7.29 0.77 -10.45
C ALA A 62 6.00 0.02 -10.78
N SER A 63 5.76 -0.21 -12.07
CA SER A 63 4.73 -1.17 -12.49
C SER A 63 5.18 -2.60 -12.16
N PRO A 64 4.26 -3.58 -12.05
CA PRO A 64 4.63 -4.98 -11.87
C PRO A 64 5.62 -5.47 -12.94
N LEU A 65 5.40 -5.07 -14.20
CA LEU A 65 6.28 -5.43 -15.31
C LEU A 65 7.67 -4.79 -15.19
N ALA A 66 7.76 -3.53 -14.75
CA ALA A 66 9.04 -2.85 -14.52
C ALA A 66 9.84 -3.56 -13.42
N MET A 67 9.18 -3.95 -12.32
CA MET A 67 9.83 -4.72 -11.26
C MET A 67 10.33 -6.09 -11.75
N GLU A 68 9.51 -6.82 -12.52
CA GLU A 68 9.93 -8.11 -13.09
C GLU A 68 11.09 -7.96 -14.07
N ALA A 69 11.10 -6.90 -14.90
CA ALA A 69 12.20 -6.61 -15.82
C ALA A 69 13.51 -6.26 -15.08
N LEU A 70 13.43 -5.43 -14.04
CA LEU A 70 14.59 -5.11 -13.19
C LEU A 70 15.11 -6.35 -12.48
N ALA A 71 14.23 -7.18 -11.93
CA ALA A 71 14.63 -8.43 -11.30
C ALA A 71 15.25 -9.40 -12.31
N ALA A 72 14.74 -9.50 -13.54
CA ALA A 72 15.32 -10.34 -14.58
C ALA A 72 16.74 -9.88 -14.94
N ARG A 73 16.96 -8.58 -15.05
CA ARG A 73 18.29 -7.99 -15.26
C ARG A 73 19.24 -8.29 -14.10
N VAL A 74 18.81 -8.05 -12.86
CA VAL A 74 19.60 -8.32 -11.66
C VAL A 74 19.98 -9.80 -11.57
N VAL A 75 19.03 -10.69 -11.85
CA VAL A 75 19.29 -12.15 -11.91
C VAL A 75 20.34 -12.46 -12.98
N PHE A 76 20.22 -11.89 -14.17
CA PHE A 76 21.18 -12.10 -15.25
C PHE A 76 22.59 -11.63 -14.85
N GLU A 77 22.73 -10.42 -14.32
CA GLU A 77 24.01 -9.86 -13.89
C GLU A 77 24.66 -10.69 -12.78
N LEU A 78 23.89 -11.07 -11.76
CA LEU A 78 24.39 -11.91 -10.67
C LEU A 78 24.70 -13.34 -11.14
N ALA A 79 23.97 -13.88 -12.10
CA ALA A 79 24.25 -15.21 -12.66
C ALA A 79 25.60 -15.21 -13.38
N GLN A 80 25.87 -14.19 -14.20
CA GLN A 80 27.12 -14.02 -14.94
C GLN A 80 28.32 -13.83 -14.00
N ALA A 81 28.10 -13.23 -12.83
CA ALA A 81 29.12 -13.04 -11.80
C ALA A 81 29.24 -14.21 -10.80
N GLU A 82 28.46 -15.29 -10.99
CA GLU A 82 28.37 -16.44 -10.06
C GLU A 82 27.97 -16.06 -8.62
N GLN A 83 27.14 -15.02 -8.47
CA GLN A 83 26.72 -14.42 -7.19
C GLN A 83 25.27 -14.74 -6.80
N LEU A 84 24.57 -15.62 -7.52
CA LEU A 84 23.19 -16.02 -7.18
C LEU A 84 23.09 -17.10 -6.10
N GLY A 85 24.22 -17.71 -5.70
CA GLY A 85 24.27 -18.79 -4.72
C GLY A 85 23.31 -19.93 -5.08
N ARG A 86 22.39 -20.28 -4.17
CA ARG A 86 21.42 -21.37 -4.38
C ARG A 86 20.48 -21.17 -5.57
N PHE A 87 20.34 -19.94 -6.07
CA PHE A 87 19.50 -19.66 -7.24
C PHE A 87 20.23 -19.88 -8.57
N GLN A 88 21.55 -20.10 -8.56
CA GLN A 88 22.35 -20.32 -9.78
C GLN A 88 21.78 -21.43 -10.69
N PRO A 89 21.38 -22.61 -10.17
CA PRO A 89 20.85 -23.70 -11.02
C PRO A 89 19.55 -23.35 -11.75
N VAL A 90 18.82 -22.34 -11.28
CA VAL A 90 17.52 -21.91 -11.81
C VAL A 90 17.57 -20.51 -12.41
N ALA A 91 18.74 -19.91 -12.61
CA ALA A 91 18.92 -18.56 -13.11
C ALA A 91 18.24 -18.32 -14.48
N HIS A 92 18.27 -19.33 -15.36
CA HIS A 92 17.65 -19.28 -16.70
C HIS A 92 16.13 -19.50 -16.70
N ARG A 93 15.51 -19.77 -15.54
CA ARG A 93 14.08 -20.06 -15.46
C ARG A 93 13.27 -18.75 -15.45
N PRO A 94 12.29 -18.58 -16.34
CA PRO A 94 11.50 -17.34 -16.42
C PRO A 94 10.67 -17.05 -15.16
N GLY A 95 10.42 -18.08 -14.34
CA GLY A 95 9.69 -17.92 -13.08
C GLY A 95 10.50 -17.30 -11.94
N LEU A 96 11.84 -17.32 -12.00
CA LEU A 96 12.70 -16.87 -10.90
C LEU A 96 12.55 -15.35 -10.63
N PRO A 97 12.65 -14.45 -11.63
CA PRO A 97 12.47 -13.01 -11.39
C PRO A 97 11.12 -12.68 -10.76
N ARG A 98 10.04 -13.30 -11.25
CA ARG A 98 8.68 -13.10 -10.73
C ARG A 98 8.55 -13.59 -9.28
N ALA A 99 9.14 -14.74 -8.96
CA ALA A 99 9.16 -15.25 -7.59
C ALA A 99 9.94 -14.33 -6.64
N LEU A 100 11.10 -13.84 -7.08
CA LEU A 100 11.91 -12.90 -6.30
C LEU A 100 11.18 -11.58 -6.03
N VAL A 101 10.59 -10.96 -7.06
CA VAL A 101 9.80 -9.72 -6.90
C VAL A 101 8.66 -9.92 -5.92
N ARG A 102 7.94 -11.04 -6.03
CA ARG A 102 6.84 -11.35 -5.12
C ARG A 102 7.34 -11.49 -3.67
N THR A 103 8.37 -12.30 -3.43
CA THR A 103 8.92 -12.53 -2.09
C THR A 103 9.47 -11.25 -1.48
N LEU A 104 10.28 -10.48 -2.22
CA LEU A 104 10.87 -9.24 -1.75
C LEU A 104 9.79 -8.19 -1.44
N ARG A 105 8.75 -8.10 -2.27
CA ARG A 105 7.61 -7.21 -2.02
C ARG A 105 6.86 -7.59 -0.74
N GLU A 106 6.66 -8.88 -0.48
CA GLU A 106 6.03 -9.36 0.76
C GLU A 106 6.87 -8.99 1.98
N LEU A 107 8.20 -9.19 1.94
CA LEU A 107 9.12 -8.79 3.00
C LEU A 107 9.10 -7.28 3.25
N GLU A 108 9.20 -6.48 2.18
CA GLU A 108 9.19 -5.01 2.30
C GLU A 108 7.89 -4.47 2.86
N GLN A 109 6.74 -5.01 2.42
CA GLN A 109 5.44 -4.58 2.94
C GLN A 109 5.23 -5.02 4.39
N ALA A 110 5.83 -6.14 4.80
CA ALA A 110 5.89 -6.59 6.19
C ALA A 110 6.92 -5.85 7.04
N GLU A 111 7.62 -4.84 6.48
CA GLU A 111 8.69 -4.09 7.15
C GLU A 111 9.85 -4.97 7.65
N VAL A 112 10.08 -6.12 7.00
CA VAL A 112 11.18 -7.03 7.32
C VAL A 112 12.44 -6.58 6.60
N SER A 113 13.46 -6.21 7.38
CA SER A 113 14.76 -5.84 6.82
C SER A 113 15.46 -7.05 6.19
N LEU A 114 16.02 -6.87 4.99
CA LEU A 114 16.83 -7.90 4.34
C LEU A 114 18.02 -8.30 5.23
N ASP A 115 18.62 -7.35 5.95
CA ASP A 115 19.78 -7.61 6.82
C ASP A 115 19.43 -8.42 8.07
N SER A 116 18.14 -8.49 8.42
CA SER A 116 17.64 -9.31 9.53
C SER A 116 17.31 -10.75 9.13
N LEU A 117 17.37 -11.07 7.83
CA LEU A 117 17.06 -12.41 7.35
C LEU A 117 18.10 -13.43 7.86
N PRO A 118 17.66 -14.67 8.18
CA PRO A 118 18.55 -15.72 8.68
C PRO A 118 19.68 -16.07 7.68
N ALA A 119 20.73 -16.74 8.18
CA ALA A 119 21.93 -17.03 7.38
C ALA A 119 21.64 -17.85 6.12
N ASP A 120 20.69 -18.79 6.19
CA ASP A 120 20.22 -19.62 5.08
C ASP A 120 19.42 -18.86 4.00
N ALA A 121 19.11 -17.57 4.24
CA ALA A 121 18.53 -16.65 3.28
C ALA A 121 19.54 -15.65 2.70
N ALA A 122 20.85 -15.89 2.84
CA ALA A 122 21.92 -15.02 2.34
C ALA A 122 21.74 -14.62 0.86
N ASP A 123 21.43 -15.59 0.00
CA ASP A 123 21.28 -15.35 -1.44
C ASP A 123 20.10 -14.40 -1.74
N LEU A 124 19.04 -14.46 -0.92
CA LEU A 124 17.91 -13.53 -1.04
C LEU A 124 18.31 -12.11 -0.62
N ARG A 125 19.19 -11.96 0.37
CA ARG A 125 19.75 -10.64 0.74
C ARG A 125 20.55 -10.05 -0.41
N VAL A 126 21.42 -10.84 -1.04
CA VAL A 126 22.23 -10.41 -2.19
C VAL A 126 21.34 -9.91 -3.33
N VAL A 127 20.36 -10.72 -3.74
CA VAL A 127 19.43 -10.35 -4.81
C VAL A 127 18.57 -9.15 -4.43
N GLY A 128 18.07 -9.10 -3.19
CA GLY A 128 17.23 -8.00 -2.70
C GLY A 128 17.98 -6.66 -2.68
N HIS A 129 19.22 -6.64 -2.18
CA HIS A 129 20.06 -5.45 -2.20
C HIS A 129 20.43 -5.04 -3.64
N ALA A 130 20.71 -6.00 -4.52
CA ALA A 130 20.95 -5.70 -5.93
C ALA A 130 19.71 -5.09 -6.61
N LEU A 131 18.52 -5.62 -6.34
CA LEU A 131 17.26 -5.07 -6.86
C LEU A 131 16.96 -3.66 -6.32
N ARG A 132 17.22 -3.40 -5.03
CA ARG A 132 17.06 -2.06 -4.44
C ARG A 132 17.99 -1.04 -5.08
N ARG A 133 19.26 -1.41 -5.31
CA ARG A 133 20.22 -0.55 -6.04
C ARG A 133 19.73 -0.26 -7.45
N ALA A 134 19.26 -1.28 -8.17
CA ALA A 134 18.69 -1.09 -9.50
C ALA A 134 17.45 -0.19 -9.46
N CYS A 135 16.56 -0.33 -8.48
CA CYS A 135 15.41 0.56 -8.33
C CYS A 135 15.83 2.02 -8.13
N ALA A 136 16.84 2.27 -7.30
CA ALA A 136 17.39 3.60 -7.09
C ALA A 136 18.04 4.18 -8.36
N GLU A 137 18.84 3.37 -9.07
CA GLU A 137 19.48 3.77 -10.33
C GLU A 137 18.46 4.15 -11.41
N TYR A 138 17.37 3.40 -11.51
CA TYR A 138 16.31 3.65 -12.50
C TYR A 138 15.25 4.66 -12.06
N GLY A 139 15.39 5.26 -10.87
CA GLY A 139 14.42 6.22 -10.36
C GLY A 139 13.03 5.59 -10.15
N VAL A 140 12.97 4.31 -9.82
CA VAL A 140 11.70 3.63 -9.53
C VAL A 140 11.56 3.32 -8.05
N ALA A 141 10.31 3.33 -7.58
CA ALA A 141 9.96 3.06 -6.19
C ALA A 141 9.08 1.82 -6.07
N THR A 142 9.34 1.00 -5.05
CA THR A 142 8.52 -0.18 -4.75
C THR A 142 7.17 0.25 -4.16
N ARG A 143 6.22 -0.69 -4.10
CA ARG A 143 4.93 -0.42 -3.45
C ARG A 143 5.09 -0.12 -1.95
N ALA A 144 6.07 -0.73 -1.28
CA ALA A 144 6.33 -0.43 0.13
C ALA A 144 6.82 1.01 0.30
N GLU A 145 7.70 1.49 -0.59
CA GLU A 145 8.16 2.88 -0.57
C GLU A 145 7.04 3.88 -0.86
N LEU A 146 6.11 3.56 -1.78
CA LEU A 146 4.91 4.38 -2.00
C LEU A 146 4.02 4.45 -0.76
N LEU A 147 3.77 3.31 -0.09
CA LEU A 147 2.96 3.26 1.13
C LEU A 147 3.64 4.02 2.28
N ALA A 148 4.95 3.88 2.44
CA ALA A 148 5.73 4.61 3.43
C ALA A 148 5.69 6.12 3.18
N ALA A 149 5.83 6.56 1.93
CA ALA A 149 5.68 7.97 1.54
C ALA A 149 4.27 8.49 1.84
N ALA A 150 3.24 7.70 1.56
CA ALA A 150 1.87 8.05 1.91
C ALA A 150 1.69 8.20 3.42
N CYS A 151 2.20 7.26 4.23
CA CYS A 151 2.17 7.35 5.69
C CYS A 151 2.87 8.61 6.21
N ALA A 152 4.07 8.91 5.69
CA ALA A 152 4.81 10.12 6.05
C ALA A 152 4.00 11.39 5.73
N ARG A 153 3.38 11.46 4.54
CA ARG A 153 2.53 12.59 4.15
C ARG A 153 1.32 12.77 5.05
N VAL A 154 0.68 11.68 5.49
CA VAL A 154 -0.44 11.74 6.43
C VAL A 154 0.04 12.24 7.80
N ALA A 155 1.18 11.73 8.28
CA ALA A 155 1.75 12.12 9.57
C ALA A 155 2.16 13.61 9.64
N GLU A 156 2.56 14.22 8.52
CA GLU A 156 2.80 15.67 8.44
C GLU A 156 1.53 16.51 8.67
N GLY A 157 0.32 15.95 8.51
CA GLY A 157 -0.94 16.61 8.86
C GLY A 157 -1.39 17.74 7.90
N THR A 158 -0.67 18.00 6.81
CA THR A 158 -0.91 19.16 5.94
C THR A 158 -1.81 18.86 4.73
N HIS A 159 -2.05 17.59 4.41
CA HIS A 159 -2.77 17.21 3.20
C HIS A 159 -4.29 17.51 3.31
N PRO A 160 -4.93 18.15 2.31
CA PRO A 160 -6.35 18.53 2.39
C PRO A 160 -7.31 17.38 2.69
N LEU A 161 -7.03 16.17 2.17
CA LEU A 161 -7.84 14.97 2.42
C LEU A 161 -7.95 14.60 3.91
N LEU A 162 -6.99 15.01 4.75
CA LEU A 162 -7.02 14.75 6.19
C LEU A 162 -8.11 15.53 6.92
N ARG A 163 -8.62 16.60 6.29
CA ARG A 163 -9.72 17.42 6.82
C ARG A 163 -11.09 16.84 6.49
N LEU A 164 -11.15 15.81 5.64
CA LEU A 164 -12.40 15.21 5.21
C LEU A 164 -12.72 13.97 6.06
N PRO A 165 -14.00 13.75 6.41
CA PRO A 165 -14.42 12.49 7.01
C PRO A 165 -14.18 11.34 6.03
N VAL A 166 -13.60 10.24 6.53
CA VAL A 166 -13.30 9.06 5.73
C VAL A 166 -14.18 7.89 6.15
N LEU A 167 -14.87 7.27 5.20
CA LEU A 167 -15.56 6.00 5.38
C LEU A 167 -14.79 4.89 4.68
N CYS A 168 -14.26 3.95 5.43
CA CYS A 168 -13.63 2.75 4.91
C CYS A 168 -14.65 1.61 4.93
N LEU A 169 -14.96 1.03 3.78
CA LEU A 169 -15.88 -0.09 3.66
C LEU A 169 -15.10 -1.32 3.22
N ASP A 170 -15.01 -2.34 4.09
CA ASP A 170 -14.45 -3.66 3.80
C ASP A 170 -13.07 -3.60 3.12
N VAL A 171 -12.17 -2.76 3.64
CA VAL A 171 -10.85 -2.54 3.04
C VAL A 171 -9.91 -3.65 3.53
N PRO A 172 -9.50 -4.61 2.68
CA PRO A 172 -8.64 -5.69 3.10
C PRO A 172 -7.23 -5.17 3.37
N LEU A 173 -6.72 -5.39 4.59
CA LEU A 173 -5.37 -5.01 4.97
C LEU A 173 -4.43 -6.20 4.82
N ARG A 174 -3.48 -6.11 3.88
CA ARG A 174 -2.58 -7.22 3.56
C ARG A 174 -1.18 -7.05 4.13
N SER A 175 -0.89 -5.88 4.70
CA SER A 175 0.42 -5.56 5.26
C SER A 175 0.34 -4.55 6.41
N PRO A 176 1.33 -4.53 7.31
CA PRO A 176 1.50 -3.48 8.32
C PRO A 176 1.47 -2.06 7.75
N LEU A 177 2.13 -1.82 6.61
CA LEU A 177 2.12 -0.49 5.97
C LEU A 177 0.73 -0.05 5.52
N GLU A 178 -0.10 -0.96 5.00
CA GLU A 178 -1.50 -0.67 4.66
C GLU A 178 -2.33 -0.37 5.90
N ALA A 179 -2.13 -1.13 6.98
CA ALA A 179 -2.80 -0.92 8.26
C ALA A 179 -2.44 0.43 8.86
N ARG A 180 -1.15 0.78 8.89
CA ARG A 180 -0.64 2.07 9.38
C ARG A 180 -1.22 3.23 8.58
N LEU A 181 -1.24 3.14 7.25
CA LEU A 181 -1.79 4.19 6.40
C LEU A 181 -3.27 4.43 6.73
N LEU A 182 -4.06 3.35 6.75
CA LEU A 182 -5.49 3.43 7.03
C LEU A 182 -5.76 3.95 8.44
N ALA A 183 -5.02 3.46 9.44
CA ALA A 183 -5.20 3.86 10.81
C ALA A 183 -4.83 5.32 11.06
N THR A 184 -3.72 5.79 10.48
CA THR A 184 -3.30 7.19 10.62
C THR A 184 -4.33 8.13 9.98
N LEU A 185 -4.90 7.73 8.84
CA LEU A 185 -5.96 8.49 8.17
C LEU A 185 -7.25 8.56 9.01
N LEU A 186 -7.71 7.43 9.54
CA LEU A 186 -8.92 7.37 10.39
C LEU A 186 -8.77 8.23 11.64
N LYS A 187 -7.57 8.27 12.23
CA LYS A 187 -7.27 9.13 13.40
C LYS A 187 -7.16 10.61 13.07
N ALA A 188 -6.96 10.98 11.80
CA ALA A 188 -6.80 12.38 11.41
C ALA A 188 -8.11 13.19 11.46
N ASN A 189 -9.26 12.50 11.46
CA ASN A 189 -10.57 13.14 11.51
C ASN A 189 -11.58 12.30 12.31
N GLU A 190 -12.13 12.87 13.38
CA GLU A 190 -13.03 12.19 14.32
C GLU A 190 -14.33 11.66 13.69
N ALA A 191 -14.76 12.22 12.56
CA ALA A 191 -15.94 11.76 11.83
C ALA A 191 -15.63 10.61 10.86
N SER A 192 -14.45 9.97 10.99
CA SER A 192 -14.02 8.86 10.15
C SER A 192 -14.39 7.50 10.72
N LEU A 193 -14.75 6.59 9.82
CA LEU A 193 -15.36 5.30 10.09
C LEU A 193 -14.64 4.19 9.31
N ALA A 194 -14.55 3.00 9.90
CA ALA A 194 -14.14 1.78 9.21
C ALA A 194 -15.14 0.65 9.49
N LEU A 195 -15.83 0.21 8.44
CA LEU A 195 -16.76 -0.90 8.46
C LEU A 195 -16.05 -2.14 7.95
N LEU A 196 -16.09 -3.20 8.75
CA LEU A 196 -15.45 -4.48 8.48
C LEU A 196 -16.45 -5.62 8.70
N PRO A 197 -16.43 -6.68 7.88
CA PRO A 197 -17.23 -7.86 8.11
C PRO A 197 -16.96 -8.44 9.50
N THR A 198 -18.00 -8.91 10.20
CA THR A 198 -17.87 -9.43 11.57
C THR A 198 -16.80 -10.53 11.69
N GLY A 199 -16.63 -11.35 10.65
CA GLY A 199 -15.64 -12.44 10.60
C GLY A 199 -14.22 -12.02 10.21
N ASP A 200 -13.97 -10.76 9.84
CA ASP A 200 -12.64 -10.30 9.42
C ASP A 200 -11.74 -9.99 10.63
N THR A 201 -11.30 -11.07 11.27
CA THR A 201 -10.40 -11.02 12.43
C THR A 201 -9.01 -10.52 12.07
N ALA A 202 -8.57 -10.73 10.83
CA ALA A 202 -7.25 -10.31 10.36
C ALA A 202 -7.15 -8.78 10.25
N THR A 203 -8.10 -8.15 9.56
CA THR A 203 -8.16 -6.69 9.43
C THR A 203 -8.36 -6.03 10.80
N ARG A 204 -9.23 -6.59 11.65
CA ARG A 204 -9.44 -6.11 13.02
C ARG A 204 -8.14 -6.11 13.84
N LYS A 205 -7.38 -7.21 13.80
CA LYS A 205 -6.09 -7.33 14.50
C LYS A 205 -5.05 -6.35 13.96
N ALA A 206 -5.02 -6.15 12.64
CA ALA A 206 -4.10 -5.21 12.01
C ALA A 206 -4.37 -3.77 12.47
N LEU A 207 -5.64 -3.34 12.48
CA LEU A 207 -6.03 -2.01 12.98
C LEU A 207 -5.81 -1.85 14.49
N ALA A 208 -6.06 -2.90 15.28
CA ALA A 208 -5.79 -2.89 16.71
C ALA A 208 -4.30 -2.70 17.05
N THR A 209 -3.41 -3.28 16.23
CA THR A 209 -1.96 -3.11 16.37
C THR A 209 -1.55 -1.66 16.14
N GLU A 210 -2.26 -0.95 15.26
CA GLU A 210 -2.08 0.48 15.00
C GLU A 210 -2.85 1.36 16.00
N GLY A 211 -3.44 0.79 17.07
CA GLY A 211 -4.11 1.54 18.14
C GLY A 211 -5.50 2.06 17.78
N LEU A 212 -6.21 1.43 16.84
CA LEU A 212 -7.65 1.62 16.66
C LEU A 212 -8.43 0.54 17.42
N PRO A 213 -9.38 0.88 18.29
CA PRO A 213 -10.08 -0.11 19.11
C PRO A 213 -10.88 -1.09 18.22
N PRO A 214 -10.93 -2.39 18.58
CA PRO A 214 -11.59 -3.41 17.78
C PRO A 214 -13.13 -3.26 17.75
N ASP A 215 -13.72 -2.60 18.74
CA ASP A 215 -15.16 -2.62 19.03
C ASP A 215 -15.79 -1.24 19.19
N GLN A 216 -15.16 -0.17 18.69
CA GLN A 216 -15.98 1.01 18.44
C GLN A 216 -16.96 0.61 17.33
N PRO A 217 -18.30 0.74 17.54
CA PRO A 217 -19.07 1.24 16.43
C PRO A 217 -18.36 2.55 16.12
N LEU A 218 -17.57 2.56 15.06
CA LEU A 218 -17.12 3.84 14.58
C LEU A 218 -18.39 4.69 14.30
#